data_AF-A0A3B1B6G2-F1
#
_entry.id   AF-A0A3B1B6G2-F1
#
_cell.length_a   1.000
_cell.length_b   1.000
_cell.length_c   1.000
_cell.angle_alpha   90.00
_cell.angle_beta   90.00
_cell.angle_gamma   90.00
#
_symmetry.space_group_name_H-M   'P 1'
#
loop_
_entity.id
_entity.type
_entity.pdbx_description
1 polymer ?
#
loop_
_entity_poly.entity_id
_entity_poly.type
_entity_poly.pdbx_seq_one_letter_code
_entity_poly.pdbx_strand_id
1 'polypeptide(L)' 'MAKLLKHAKKQLTLEVTVNISGSLLEAEEAIQQACNEIGQLATQEAITDFNTDGSPLMTGPVKWTSKGQTRQIY' A
#
# COMPACT_ATOMS: atom_id res chain seq x y z
N MET A 1 -3.57 -15.08 -1.33
CA MET A 1 -3.00 -14.08 -2.27
C MET A 1 -3.96 -12.92 -2.34
N ALA A 2 -3.53 -11.75 -1.87
CA ALA A 2 -4.31 -10.52 -1.95
C ALA A 2 -4.20 -9.88 -3.34
N LYS A 3 -5.31 -9.33 -3.85
CA LYS A 3 -5.38 -8.62 -5.13
C LYS A 3 -6.03 -7.26 -4.94
N LEU A 4 -5.47 -6.25 -5.60
CA LEU A 4 -6.05 -4.93 -5.68
C LEU A 4 -7.16 -4.92 -6.75
N LEU A 5 -8.40 -4.66 -6.32
CA LEU A 5 -9.55 -4.61 -7.22
C LEU A 5 -9.83 -3.18 -7.71
N LYS A 6 -9.79 -2.20 -6.81
CA LYS A 6 -10.09 -0.79 -7.13
C LYS A 6 -9.28 0.16 -6.26
N HIS A 7 -8.77 1.20 -6.90
CA HIS A 7 -8.18 2.37 -6.26
C HIS A 7 -8.99 3.60 -6.67
N ALA A 8 -9.67 4.24 -5.72
CA ALA A 8 -10.50 5.41 -5.98
C ALA A 8 -10.17 6.52 -4.98
N LYS A 9 -9.26 7.43 -5.38
CA LYS A 9 -8.81 8.67 -4.69
C LYS A 9 -8.33 8.52 -3.23
N LYS A 10 -9.19 8.05 -2.33
CA LYS A 10 -8.96 7.88 -0.89
C LYS A 10 -9.50 6.54 -0.36
N GLN A 11 -10.00 5.69 -1.26
CA GLN A 11 -10.57 4.40 -0.90
C GLN A 11 -9.87 3.32 -1.70
N LEU A 12 -9.44 2.29 -0.98
CA LEU A 12 -8.77 1.11 -1.51
C LEU A 12 -9.66 -0.10 -1.29
N THR A 13 -9.94 -0.86 -2.35
CA THR A 13 -10.67 -2.12 -2.27
C THR A 13 -9.72 -3.27 -2.62
N LEU A 14 -9.41 -4.07 -1.61
CA LEU A 14 -8.54 -5.24 -1.69
C LEU A 14 -9.40 -6.50 -1.51
N GLU A 15 -9.19 -7.49 -2.36
CA GLU A 15 -9.78 -8.83 -2.24
C GLU A 15 -8.70 -9.81 -1.80
N VAL A 16 -9.03 -10.68 -0.86
CA VAL A 16 -8.14 -11.75 -0.46
C VAL A 16 -8.87 -13.09 -0.49
N THR A 17 -8.19 -14.10 -0.99
CA THR A 17 -8.62 -15.49 -0.88
C THR A 17 -7.71 -16.19 0.12
N VAL A 18 -8.33 -16.77 1.15
CA VAL A 18 -7.68 -17.54 2.21
C VAL A 18 -8.13 -18.98 2.12
N ASN A 19 -7.19 -19.92 2.18
CA ASN A 19 -7.51 -21.32 2.30
C ASN A 19 -7.74 -21.66 3.78
N ILE A 20 -8.93 -22.15 4.11
CA ILE A 20 -9.32 -22.53 5.48
C ILE A 20 -9.34 -24.06 5.68
N SER A 21 -8.67 -24.81 4.79
CA SER A 21 -8.52 -26.26 4.94
C SER A 21 -7.57 -26.60 6.09
N GLY A 22 -7.87 -27.64 6.86
CA GLY A 22 -6.99 -28.17 7.90
C GLY A 22 -7.58 -28.05 9.30
N SER A 23 -6.71 -27.98 10.29
CA SER A 23 -7.08 -27.70 11.69
C SER A 23 -7.47 -26.24 11.87
N LEU A 24 -8.16 -25.94 12.98
CA LEU A 24 -8.56 -24.57 13.32
C LEU A 24 -7.34 -23.64 13.44
N LEU A 25 -6.25 -24.13 14.04
CA LEU A 25 -5.02 -23.35 14.20
C LEU A 25 -4.40 -22.97 12.85
N GLU A 26 -4.33 -23.92 11.91
CA GLU A 26 -3.81 -23.66 10.56
C GLU A 26 -4.69 -22.65 9.80
N ALA A 27 -6.01 -22.72 9.98
CA ALA A 27 -6.93 -21.75 9.40
C ALA A 27 -6.73 -20.35 10.02
N GLU A 28 -6.55 -20.26 11.33
CA GLU A 28 -6.26 -18.99 12.03
C GLU A 28 -4.94 -18.36 11.55
N GLU A 29 -3.89 -19.15 11.40
CA GLU A 29 -2.60 -18.70 10.88
C GLU A 29 -2.72 -18.19 9.43
N ALA A 30 -3.45 -18.92 8.57
CA ALA A 30 -3.69 -18.52 7.19
C ALA A 30 -4.47 -17.20 7.09
N ILE A 31 -5.48 -17.01 7.95
CA ILE A 31 -6.24 -15.76 8.03
C ILE A 31 -5.34 -14.61 8.50
N GLN A 32 -4.53 -14.83 9.53
CA GLN A 32 -3.61 -13.81 10.05
C GLN A 32 -2.60 -13.37 8.98
N GLN A 33 -2.01 -14.33 8.25
CA GLN A 33 -1.07 -14.02 7.16
C GLN A 33 -1.74 -13.20 6.05
N ALA A 34 -2.96 -13.58 5.66
CA ALA A 34 -3.73 -12.86 4.65
C ALA A 34 -4.04 -11.41 5.07
N CYS A 35 -4.44 -11.18 6.32
CA CYS A 35 -4.67 -9.84 6.85
C CYS A 35 -3.39 -9.00 6.87
N ASN A 36 -2.25 -9.60 7.23
CA ASN A 36 -0.97 -8.91 7.21
C ASN A 36 -0.56 -8.49 5.78
N GLU A 37 -0.75 -9.38 4.80
CA GLU A 37 -0.47 -9.09 3.38
C GLU A 37 -1.32 -7.92 2.86
N ILE A 38 -2.63 -7.93 3.17
CA ILE A 38 -3.55 -6.83 2.85
C ILE A 38 -3.10 -5.52 3.51
N GLY A 39 -2.78 -5.56 4.81
CA GLY A 39 -2.36 -4.40 5.57
C GLY A 39 -1.07 -3.77 5.02
N GLN A 40 -0.12 -4.61 4.60
CA GLN A 40 1.11 -4.17 3.97
C GLN A 40 0.84 -3.47 2.64
N LEU A 41 0.04 -4.08 1.75
CA LEU A 41 -0.33 -3.49 0.46
C LEU A 41 -1.10 -2.17 0.62
N ALA A 42 -2.06 -2.13 1.54
CA ALA A 42 -2.82 -0.91 1.83
C ALA A 42 -1.93 0.22 2.36
N THR A 43 -0.97 -0.12 3.23
CA THR A 43 -0.04 0.85 3.80
C THR A 43 0.92 1.39 2.74
N GLN A 44 1.41 0.52 1.85
CA GLN A 44 2.27 0.94 0.74
C GLN A 44 1.55 1.94 -0.19
N GLU A 45 0.28 1.68 -0.50
CA GLU A 45 -0.53 2.59 -1.32
C GLU A 45 -0.80 3.90 -0.57
N ALA A 46 -1.19 3.83 0.70
CA ALA A 46 -1.43 5.02 1.52
C ALA A 46 -0.17 5.90 1.63
N ILE A 47 1.01 5.31 1.83
CA ILE A 47 2.28 6.05 1.86
C ILE A 47 2.54 6.76 0.53
N THR A 48 2.18 6.15 -0.59
CA THR A 48 2.32 6.78 -1.92
C THR A 48 1.47 8.05 -2.02
N ASP A 49 0.23 8.00 -1.54
CA ASP A 49 -0.68 9.15 -1.49
C ASP A 49 -0.23 10.22 -0.48
N PHE A 50 0.37 9.83 0.65
CA PHE A 50 0.89 10.77 1.66
C PHE A 50 2.18 11.47 1.22
N ASN A 51 3.02 10.82 0.40
CA ASN A 51 4.34 11.34 0.01
C ASN A 51 4.35 12.05 -1.36
N THR A 52 3.19 12.22 -2.02
CA THR A 52 3.14 12.69 -3.41
C THR A 52 1.94 13.60 -3.71
N ASP A 53 1.91 14.83 -3.19
CA ASP A 53 1.24 15.92 -3.94
C ASP A 53 2.24 16.71 -4.82
N GLY A 54 3.55 16.46 -4.62
CA GLY A 54 4.62 17.18 -5.32
C GLY A 54 4.61 18.68 -5.06
N SER A 55 3.86 19.15 -4.06
CA SER A 55 3.74 20.55 -3.75
C SER A 55 5.12 21.08 -3.32
N PRO A 56 5.49 22.27 -3.78
CA PRO A 56 6.77 22.84 -3.42
C PRO A 56 6.84 23.09 -1.92
N LEU A 57 7.87 22.57 -1.27
CA LEU A 57 8.14 22.85 0.13
C LEU A 57 8.93 24.17 0.23
N MET A 58 8.44 25.10 1.04
CA MET A 58 9.08 26.41 1.23
C MET A 58 9.90 26.42 2.52
N THR A 59 11.18 26.76 2.44
CA THR A 59 12.03 27.06 3.61
C THR A 59 12.54 28.49 3.50
N GLY A 60 11.86 29.43 4.17
CA GLY A 60 12.13 30.87 4.00
C GLY A 60 11.90 31.29 2.53
N PRO A 61 12.88 31.93 1.85
CA PRO A 61 12.76 32.32 0.45
C PRO A 61 13.05 31.17 -0.55
N VAL A 62 13.47 29.99 -0.08
CA VAL A 62 13.90 28.88 -0.95
C VAL A 62 12.74 27.92 -1.21
N LYS A 63 12.51 27.62 -2.49
CA LYS A 63 11.47 26.70 -2.98
C LYS A 63 12.09 25.35 -3.36
N TRP A 64 11.76 24.31 -2.60
CA TRP A 64 12.16 22.93 -2.89
C TRP A 64 11.08 22.25 -3.73
N THR A 65 11.49 21.60 -4.81
CA THR A 65 10.58 20.85 -5.69
C THR A 65 11.13 19.46 -5.93
N SER A 66 10.25 18.46 -5.98
CA SER A 66 10.64 17.09 -6.32
C SER A 66 10.93 16.99 -7.82
N LYS A 67 11.95 16.21 -8.20
CA LYS A 67 12.23 15.83 -9.59
C LYS A 67 11.20 14.84 -10.17
N GLY A 68 10.25 14.37 -9.35
CA GLY A 68 9.30 13.32 -9.68
C GLY A 68 9.90 11.92 -9.51
N GLN A 69 9.08 10.88 -9.71
CA GLN A 69 9.54 9.50 -9.72
C GLN A 69 10.36 9.24 -10.99
N THR A 70 11.63 8.89 -10.83
CA THR A 70 12.51 8.46 -11.93
C THR A 70 12.75 6.96 -11.80
N ARG A 71 12.57 6.24 -12.91
CA ARG A 71 12.85 4.81 -12.99
C ARG A 71 14.36 4.61 -12.92
N GLN A 72 14.83 4.04 -11.81
CA GLN A 72 16.22 3.58 -11.68
C GLN A 72 16.37 2.30 -12.50
N ILE A 73 17.26 2.32 -13.49
CA ILE A 73 17.67 1.15 -14.27
C ILE A 73 19.06 0.78 -13.76
N TYR A 74 19.18 -0.41 -13.17
CA TYR A 74 20.45 -0.99 -12.71
C TYR A 74 20.97 -1.98 -13.75
#